data_AF-A0A7V2XJN9-F1
#
_entry.id   AF-A0A7V2XJN9-F1
#
_cell.length_a   1.000
_cell.length_b   1.000
_cell.length_c   1.000
_cell.angle_alpha   90.00
_cell.angle_beta   90.00
_cell.angle_gamma   90.00
#
_symmetry.space_group_name_H-M   'P 1'
#
loop_
_entity.id
_entity.type
_entity.pdbx_description
1 polymer ?
#
loop_
_entity_poly.entity_id
_entity_poly.type
_entity_poly.pdbx_seq_one_letter_code
_entity_poly.pdbx_strand_id
1 'polypeptide(L)' 'MGNEKEAKLRELKAKLEDLKKRNPAHCSGTGTYVGTAHSMPRGLYAQIEELEEQIKALEAQ' A
#
# COMPACT_ATOMS: atom_id res chain seq x y z
N MET A 1 13.20 19.79 13.61
CA MET A 1 13.28 18.72 12.58
C MET A 1 12.26 17.58 12.78
N GLY A 2 11.37 17.59 13.79
CA GLY A 2 10.40 16.50 14.00
C GLY A 2 9.18 16.48 13.05
N ASN A 3 8.70 17.65 12.61
CA ASN A 3 7.45 17.76 11.82
C ASN A 3 7.56 17.18 10.39
N GLU A 4 8.72 17.26 9.75
CA GLU A 4 8.90 16.77 8.38
C GLU A 4 8.84 15.24 8.29
N LYS A 5 9.39 14.57 9.30
CA LYS A 5 9.40 13.11 9.39
C LYS A 5 7.98 12.56 9.56
N GLU A 6 7.21 13.13 10.49
CA GLU A 6 5.81 12.75 10.70
C GLU A 6 4.94 13.06 9.48
N ALA A 7 5.11 14.22 8.85
CA ALA A 7 4.38 14.58 7.64
C ALA A 7 4.65 13.57 6.51
N LYS A 8 5.91 13.18 6.31
CA LYS A 8 6.32 12.21 5.30
C LYS A 8 5.81 10.81 5.60
N LEU A 9 5.84 10.39 6.87
CA LEU A 9 5.28 9.11 7.32
C LEU A 9 3.78 9.02 7.07
N ARG A 10 3.05 10.10 7.37
CA ARG A 10 1.61 10.20 7.13
C ARG A 10 1.28 10.15 5.64
N GLU A 11 2.06 10.83 4.79
CA GLU A 11 1.88 10.79 3.35
C GLU A 11 2.13 9.37 2.78
N LEU A 12 3.20 8.71 3.22
CA LEU A 12 3.52 7.34 2.79
C LEU A 12 2.45 6.34 3.24
N LYS A 13 1.98 6.43 4.49
CA LYS A 13 0.88 5.59 5.00
C LYS A 13 -0.43 5.82 4.24
N ALA A 14 -0.75 7.07 3.90
CA ALA A 14 -1.93 7.40 3.10
C ALA A 14 -1.85 6.84 1.67
N LYS A 15 -0.69 6.94 1.02
CA LYS A 15 -0.44 6.33 -0.30
C LYS A 15 -0.58 4.81 -0.26
N LEU A 16 -0.03 4.17 0.78
CA LEU A 16 -0.15 2.72 1.00
C LEU A 16 -1.62 2.29 1.16
N GLU A 17 -2.41 3.03 1.94
CA GLU A 17 -3.84 2.78 2.12
C GLU A 17 -4.63 2.98 0.82
N ASP A 18 -4.34 4.03 0.04
CA ASP A 18 -4.97 4.26 -1.26
C ASP A 18 -4.66 3.11 -2.24
N LEU A 19 -3.40 2.67 -2.31
CA LEU A 19 -2.96 1.53 -3.11
C LEU A 19 -3.66 0.23 -2.67
N LYS A 20 -3.77 -0.02 -1.36
CA LYS A 20 -4.48 -1.17 -0.79
C LYS A 20 -6.00 -1.09 -1.04
N LYS A 21 -6.61 0.09 -1.05
CA LYS A 21 -8.04 0.29 -1.36
C LYS A 21 -8.33 0.14 -2.86
N ARG A 22 -7.42 0.58 -3.71
CA ARG A 22 -7.50 0.41 -5.17
C ARG A 22 -7.22 -1.02 -5.61
N ASN A 23 -6.77 -1.88 -4.70
CA ASN A 23 -6.70 -3.32 -4.94
C ASN A 23 -8.13 -3.90 -5.01
N PRO A 24 -8.59 -4.36 -6.18
CA PRO A 24 -9.94 -4.92 -6.34
C PRO A 24 -10.17 -6.17 -5.48
N ALA A 25 -9.11 -6.82 -4.96
CA ALA A 25 -9.23 -7.89 -3.98
C ALA A 25 -9.81 -7.44 -2.62
N HIS A 26 -9.81 -6.14 -2.32
CA HIS A 26 -10.31 -5.56 -1.06
C HIS A 26 -11.53 -4.65 -1.28
N CYS A 27 -12.26 -4.82 -2.39
CA CYS A 27 -13.59 -4.25 -2.57
C CYS A 27 -14.61 -5.37 -2.35
N SER A 28 -14.85 -5.70 -1.09
CA SER A 28 -15.83 -6.72 -0.72
C SER A 28 -17.24 -6.19 -1.02
N GLY A 29 -17.86 -6.74 -2.06
CA GLY A 29 -19.24 -6.37 -2.45
C GLY A 29 -19.98 -7.46 -3.24
N THR A 30 -19.30 -8.38 -3.91
CA THR A 30 -19.98 -9.49 -4.59
C THR A 30 -19.16 -10.76 -4.48
N GLY A 31 -19.73 -11.74 -3.79
CA GLY A 31 -19.16 -13.07 -3.64
C GLY A 31 -19.01 -13.76 -4.97
N THR A 32 -17.78 -13.83 -5.47
CA THR A 32 -17.31 -14.94 -6.29
C THR A 32 -15.80 -14.98 -6.16
N TYR A 33 -15.32 -15.76 -5.19
CA TYR A 33 -13.92 -16.21 -5.18
C TYR A 33 -13.77 -17.21 -6.32
N VAL A 34 -13.69 -16.70 -7.55
CA VAL A 34 -13.24 -17.47 -8.71
C VAL A 34 -11.72 -17.42 -8.68
N GLY A 35 -11.14 -18.54 -8.27
CA GLY A 35 -9.72 -18.81 -8.38
C GLY A 35 -9.28 -18.62 -9.83
N THR A 36 -8.64 -17.51 -10.10
CA THR A 36 -7.71 -17.31 -11.21
C THR A 36 -6.81 -16.16 -10.79
N ALA A 37 -5.54 -16.27 -11.13
CA ALA A 37 -4.57 -15.20 -11.06
C ALA A 37 -5.05 -14.00 -11.89
N HIS A 38 -5.98 -13.21 -11.37
CA HIS A 38 -6.48 -11.99 -11.99
C HIS A 38 -5.42 -10.92 -11.72
N SER A 39 -4.35 -10.99 -12.51
CA SER A 39 -3.29 -10.02 -12.72
C SER A 39 -3.35 -8.82 -11.78
N MET A 40 -2.84 -8.98 -10.55
CA MET A 40 -2.26 -7.82 -9.89
C MET A 40 -1.14 -7.37 -10.83
N PRO A 41 -1.14 -6.12 -11.33
CA PRO A 41 0.00 -5.62 -12.05
C PRO A 41 1.19 -5.79 -11.10
N ARG A 42 2.23 -6.54 -11.51
CA ARG A 42 3.43 -6.80 -10.67
C ARG A 42 3.96 -5.52 -10.00
N GLY A 43 3.75 -4.37 -10.65
CA GLY A 43 4.08 -3.06 -10.11
C GLY A 43 3.30 -2.62 -8.86
N LEU A 44 2.07 -3.08 -8.61
CA LEU A 44 1.32 -2.69 -7.38
C LEU A 44 1.91 -3.35 -6.14
N TYR A 45 2.28 -4.64 -6.20
CA TYR A 45 2.97 -5.30 -5.10
C TYR A 45 4.34 -4.68 -4.83
N ALA A 46 5.12 -4.42 -5.88
CA ALA A 46 6.41 -3.76 -5.76
C ALA A 46 6.27 -2.35 -5.15
N GLN A 47 5.25 -1.58 -5.55
CA GLN A 47 4.98 -0.26 -4.96
C GLN A 47 4.54 -0.34 -3.49
N ILE A 48 3.75 -1.34 -3.12
CA ILE A 48 3.35 -1.57 -1.71
C ILE A 48 4.58 -1.94 -0.87
N GLU A 49 5.40 -2.87 -1.35
CA GLU A 49 6.62 -3.32 -0.66
C GLU A 49 7.63 -2.17 -0.50
N GLU A 50 7.86 -1.39 -1.55
CA GLU A 50 8.73 -0.21 -1.52
C GLU A 50 8.22 0.87 -0.55
N LEU A 51 6.90 1.09 -0.48
CA LEU A 51 6.31 2.02 0.48
C LEU A 51 6.40 1.51 1.93
N GLU A 52 6.19 0.21 2.16
CA GLU A 52 6.35 -0.39 3.49
C GLU A 52 7.81 -0.33 3.97
N GLU A 53 8.78 -0.57 3.07
CA GLU A 53 10.19 -0.44 3.37
C GLU A 53 10.58 1.01 3.68
N GLN A 54 10.11 1.98 2.88
CA GLN A 54 10.34 3.41 3.13
C GLN A 54 9.74 3.88 4.47
N ILE A 55 8.52 3.43 4.81
CA ILE A 55 7.90 3.73 6.10
C ILE A 55 8.74 3.16 7.23
N LYS A 56 9.16 1.90 7.13
CA LYS A 56 9.97 1.23 8.15
C LYS A 56 11.34 1.89 8.33
N ALA A 57 11.99 2.28 7.23
CA ALA A 57 13.25 3.00 7.26
C ALA A 57 13.11 4.42 7.85
N LEU A 58 11.97 5.09 7.62
CA LEU A 58 11.66 6.35 8.29
C LEU A 58 11.39 6.14 9.77
N GLU A 59 10.64 5.12 10.17
CA GLU A 59 10.34 4.83 11.59
C GLU A 59 11.60 4.41 12.38
N ALA A 60 12.60 3.84 11.71
CA ALA A 60 13.87 3.40 12.32
C ALA A 60 14.96 4.48 12.40
N GLN A 61 14.85 5.57 11.63
CA GLN A 61 15.62 6.81 11.84
C GLN A 61 15.07 7.58 13.06
#